data_AF-A0A2D4NAS7-F1
#
_entry.id   AF-A0A2D4NAS7-F1
#
_cell.length_a   1.000
_cell.length_b   1.000
_cell.length_c   1.000
_cell.angle_alpha   90.00
_cell.angle_beta   90.00
_cell.angle_gamma   90.00
#
_symmetry.space_group_name_H-M   'P 1'
#
loop_
_entity.id
_entity.type
_entity.pdbx_description
1 polymer ?
#
loop_
_entity_poly.entity_id
_entity_poly.type
_entity_poly.pdbx_seq_one_letter_code
_entity_poly.pdbx_strand_id
1 'polypeptide(L)'
;EYMGRPKGFAFVTYMFPEHAVKAFAEVDGQVFQGRMLHVLPSTIKKEEAESSDSAGSSSYKKQKASKDKANSLSSHNWNTLFMGTNAVADAVAHKYNATKSQVLDHE
;
A
#
# COMPACT_ATOMS: atom_id res chain seq x y z
N GLU A 1 -17.15 -28.54 -17.14
CA GLU A 1 -16.55 -27.27 -17.60
C GLU A 1 -17.16 -26.12 -16.80
N TYR A 2 -16.35 -25.26 -16.17
CA TYR A 2 -16.82 -24.05 -15.47
C TYR A 2 -15.94 -22.83 -15.80
N MET A 3 -15.53 -22.72 -17.06
CA MET A 3 -14.60 -21.69 -17.49
C MET A 3 -15.40 -20.57 -18.17
N GLY A 4 -15.93 -19.64 -17.37
CA GLY A 4 -16.66 -18.50 -17.94
C GLY A 4 -17.60 -17.72 -17.02
N ARG A 5 -17.55 -17.88 -15.69
CA ARG A 5 -18.31 -16.96 -14.82
C ARG A 5 -17.61 -15.60 -14.78
N PRO A 6 -18.29 -14.49 -15.14
CA PRO A 6 -17.73 -13.16 -15.04
C PRO A 6 -17.48 -12.78 -13.57
N LYS A 7 -16.37 -12.09 -13.30
CA LYS A 7 -15.98 -11.66 -11.95
C LYS A 7 -16.86 -10.53 -11.38
N GLY A 8 -17.64 -9.86 -12.22
CA GLY A 8 -18.58 -8.81 -11.80
C GLY A 8 -17.98 -7.41 -11.67
N PHE A 9 -16.78 -7.17 -12.21
CA PHE A 9 -16.17 -5.84 -12.32
C PHE A 9 -15.58 -5.64 -13.71
N ALA A 10 -15.49 -4.38 -14.14
CA ALA A 10 -14.90 -3.98 -15.41
C ALA A 10 -14.21 -2.62 -15.26
N PHE A 11 -13.26 -2.33 -16.16
CA PHE A 11 -12.62 -1.03 -16.29
C PHE A 11 -12.99 -0.44 -17.65
N VAL A 12 -13.29 0.85 -17.67
CA VAL A 12 -13.67 1.59 -18.88
C VAL A 12 -12.77 2.80 -19.00
N THR A 13 -12.04 2.89 -20.11
CA THR A 13 -11.18 4.03 -20.43
C THR A 13 -11.88 4.90 -21.47
N TYR A 14 -12.09 6.18 -21.13
CA TYR A 14 -12.62 7.16 -22.05
C TYR A 14 -11.48 7.90 -22.77
N MET A 15 -11.73 8.31 -24.01
CA MET A 15 -10.78 9.11 -24.79
C MET A 15 -10.62 10.53 -24.22
N PHE A 16 -11.71 11.10 -23.70
CA PHE A 16 -11.72 12.40 -23.02
C PHE A 16 -12.10 12.23 -21.55
N PRO A 17 -11.34 12.84 -20.61
CA PRO A 17 -11.60 12.71 -19.19
C PRO A 17 -12.94 13.34 -18.76
N GLU A 18 -13.39 14.39 -19.45
CA GLU A 18 -14.67 15.06 -19.16
C GLU A 18 -15.87 14.12 -19.32
N HIS A 19 -15.85 13.27 -20.36
CA HIS A 19 -16.90 12.28 -20.58
C HIS A 19 -16.91 11.20 -19.50
N ALA A 20 -15.74 10.83 -18.96
CA ALA A 20 -15.66 9.87 -17.87
C ALA A 20 -16.35 10.42 -16.61
N VAL A 21 -16.14 11.70 -16.28
CA VAL A 21 -16.78 12.35 -15.12
C VAL A 21 -18.29 12.44 -15.30
N LYS A 22 -18.74 12.82 -16.50
CA LYS A 22 -20.18 12.87 -16.81
C LYS A 22 -20.83 11.49 -16.70
N ALA A 23 -20.23 10.47 -17.29
CA ALA A 23 -20.73 9.10 -17.23
C ALA A 23 -20.72 8.54 -15.79
N PHE A 24 -19.70 8.88 -15.00
CA PHE A 24 -19.62 8.51 -13.59
C PHE A 24 -20.84 9.03 -12.81
N ALA A 25 -21.19 10.31 -12.97
CA ALA A 25 -22.32 10.93 -12.28
C ALA A 25 -23.68 10.38 -12.72
N GLU A 26 -23.83 10.02 -14.00
CA GLU A 26 -25.10 9.53 -14.55
C GLU A 26 -25.34 8.03 -14.28
N VAL A 27 -24.27 7.22 -14.28
CA VAL A 27 -24.36 5.75 -14.24
C VAL A 27 -24.22 5.17 -12.83
N ASP A 28 -23.58 5.89 -11.90
CA ASP A 28 -23.49 5.45 -10.50
C ASP A 28 -24.89 5.37 -9.88
N GLY A 29 -25.26 4.18 -9.38
CA GLY A 29 -26.59 3.89 -8.84
C GLY A 29 -27.64 3.45 -9.88
N GLN A 30 -27.32 3.40 -11.18
CA GLN A 30 -28.24 2.83 -12.17
C GLN A 30 -28.35 1.31 -12.05
N VAL A 31 -29.54 0.78 -12.38
CA VAL A 31 -29.78 -0.66 -12.41
C VAL A 31 -29.41 -1.23 -13.78
N PHE A 32 -28.43 -2.13 -13.80
CA PHE A 32 -28.00 -2.86 -14.98
C PHE A 32 -28.21 -4.37 -14.78
N GLN A 33 -29.02 -4.98 -15.65
CA GLN A 33 -29.36 -6.42 -15.59
C GLN A 33 -29.83 -6.88 -14.20
N GLY A 34 -30.62 -6.04 -13.52
CA GLY A 34 -31.17 -6.35 -12.19
C GLY A 34 -30.20 -6.15 -11.02
N ARG A 35 -29.03 -5.52 -11.24
CA ARG A 35 -28.08 -5.15 -10.19
C ARG A 35 -27.77 -3.67 -10.24
N MET A 36 -27.63 -3.03 -9.08
CA MET A 36 -27.20 -1.64 -9.00
C MET A 36 -25.69 -1.56 -9.32
N LEU A 37 -25.34 -0.70 -10.28
CA LEU A 37 -23.96 -0.40 -10.62
C LEU A 37 -23.38 0.54 -9.55
N HIS A 38 -22.16 0.23 -9.13
CA HIS A 38 -21.35 1.16 -8.37
C HIS A 38 -20.10 1.49 -9.19
N VAL A 39 -19.93 2.76 -9.51
CA VAL A 39 -18.79 3.24 -10.29
C VAL A 39 -17.79 3.86 -9.32
N LEU A 40 -16.50 3.54 -9.50
CA LEU A 40 -15.41 4.13 -8.75
C LEU A 40 -14.40 4.73 -9.72
N PRO A 41 -13.79 5.90 -9.40
CA PRO A 41 -12.71 6.42 -10.20
C PRO A 41 -11.54 5.44 -10.18
N SER A 42 -11.17 4.92 -11.35
CA SER A 42 -10.03 4.02 -11.46
C SER A 42 -8.74 4.82 -11.33
N THR A 43 -7.81 4.34 -10.53
CA THR A 43 -6.42 4.79 -10.62
C THR A 43 -5.89 4.35 -11.99
N ILE A 44 -5.16 5.23 -12.67
CA ILE A 44 -4.45 4.88 -13.89
C ILE A 44 -3.56 3.70 -13.52
N LYS A 45 -3.86 2.54 -14.09
CA LYS A 45 -2.96 1.39 -14.02
C LYS A 45 -1.73 1.90 -14.74
N LYS A 46 -0.63 2.17 -14.01
CA LYS A 46 0.68 2.37 -14.63
C LYS A 46 0.85 1.13 -15.51
N GLU A 47 0.71 1.33 -16.81
CA GLU A 47 1.11 0.31 -17.75
C GLU A 47 2.53 -0.06 -17.35
N GLU A 48 2.72 -1.36 -17.11
CA GLU A 48 4.04 -1.94 -16.99
C GLU A 48 4.72 -1.65 -18.33
N ALA A 49 5.38 -0.50 -18.41
CA ALA A 49 6.33 -0.20 -19.46
C ALA A 49 7.34 -1.34 -19.42
N GLU A 50 7.35 -2.11 -20.50
CA GLU A 50 8.19 -3.28 -20.65
C GLU A 50 9.66 -2.95 -20.35
N SER A 51 10.22 -3.73 -19.43
CA SER A 51 11.61 -4.17 -19.36
C SER A 51 12.70 -3.28 -19.97
N SER A 52 13.35 -2.49 -19.11
CA SER A 52 14.81 -2.52 -18.98
C SER A 52 15.22 -1.74 -17.73
N ASP A 53 15.30 -2.39 -16.58
CA ASP A 53 16.38 -2.05 -15.66
C ASP A 53 16.72 -3.22 -14.74
N SER A 54 17.95 -3.66 -14.91
CA SER A 54 18.62 -4.61 -14.06
C SER A 54 18.84 -4.02 -12.66
N ALA A 55 18.92 -4.91 -11.67
CA ALA A 55 19.50 -4.67 -10.34
C ALA A 55 18.62 -4.00 -9.26
N GLY A 56 17.85 -4.86 -8.57
CA GLY A 56 18.16 -5.13 -7.16
C GLY A 56 17.93 -4.01 -6.13
N SER A 57 16.70 -3.52 -5.98
CA SER A 57 16.07 -3.16 -4.70
C SER A 57 14.80 -2.37 -5.02
N SER A 58 13.64 -2.99 -4.81
CA SER A 58 12.36 -2.36 -5.14
C SER A 58 12.21 -1.00 -4.44
N SER A 59 11.77 0.02 -5.18
CA SER A 59 11.38 1.33 -4.64
C SER A 59 10.51 1.22 -3.38
N TYR A 60 9.67 0.18 -3.34
CA TYR A 60 8.90 -0.24 -2.16
C TYR A 60 9.73 -0.50 -0.90
N LYS A 61 10.87 -1.18 -1.00
CA LYS A 61 11.74 -1.49 0.15
C LYS A 61 12.35 -0.22 0.73
N LYS A 62 12.74 0.72 -0.13
CA LYS A 62 13.25 2.04 0.28
C LYS A 62 12.17 2.91 0.91
N GLN A 63 10.96 2.90 0.34
CA GLN A 63 9.82 3.63 0.88
C GLN A 63 9.30 3.04 2.20
N LYS A 64 9.38 1.72 2.39
CA LYS A 64 9.04 1.07 3.65
C LYS A 64 10.04 1.44 4.74
N ALA A 65 11.34 1.37 4.46
CA ALA A 65 12.39 1.75 5.41
C ALA A 65 12.29 3.22 5.86
N SER A 66 11.91 4.14 4.97
CA SER A 66 11.72 5.55 5.35
C SER A 66 10.48 5.76 6.23
N LYS A 67 9.39 5.05 5.96
CA LYS A 67 8.19 5.03 6.83
C LYS A 67 8.50 4.43 8.20
N ASP A 68 9.22 3.32 8.24
CA ASP A 68 9.62 2.66 9.49
C ASP A 68 10.54 3.58 10.31
N LYS A 69 11.45 4.31 9.67
CA LYS A 69 12.31 5.32 10.33
C LYS A 69 11.52 6.52 10.86
N ALA A 70 10.52 7.01 10.12
CA ALA A 70 9.67 8.10 10.59
C ALA A 70 8.77 7.67 11.76
N ASN A 71 8.23 6.45 11.71
CA ASN A 71 7.40 5.88 12.78
C ASN A 71 8.21 5.55 14.04
N SER A 72 9.50 5.29 13.92
CA SER A 72 10.43 5.07 15.05
C SER A 72 10.59 6.29 15.97
N LEU A 73 10.20 7.49 15.52
CA LEU A 73 10.24 8.71 16.35
C LEU A 73 8.99 8.85 17.23
N SER A 74 7.95 8.04 17.04
CA SER A 74 6.75 8.07 17.88
C SER A 74 6.93 7.16 19.10
N SER A 75 6.86 7.75 20.29
CA SER A 75 6.92 7.03 21.58
C SER A 75 5.73 6.08 21.82
N HIS A 76 4.71 6.11 20.94
CA HIS A 76 3.46 5.39 21.11
C HIS A 76 3.23 4.25 20.11
N ASN A 77 4.19 3.91 19.25
CA ASN A 77 4.09 2.70 18.43
C ASN A 77 4.96 1.59 19.01
N TRP A 78 4.35 0.70 19.80
CA TRP A 78 5.03 -0.33 20.60
C TRP A 78 5.14 -1.69 19.89
N ASN A 79 4.86 -1.77 18.58
CA ASN A 79 4.81 -3.07 17.90
C ASN A 79 6.18 -3.46 17.33
N THR A 80 6.91 -4.30 18.09
CA THR A 80 8.27 -4.77 17.80
C THR A 80 8.40 -5.60 16.52
N LEU A 81 7.29 -6.15 16.01
CA LEU A 81 7.26 -6.91 14.75
C LEU A 81 7.55 -6.04 13.51
N PHE A 82 7.43 -4.72 13.63
CA PHE A 82 7.57 -3.78 12.50
C PHE A 82 8.69 -2.75 12.69
N MET A 83 9.35 -2.73 13.84
CA MET A 83 10.52 -1.89 14.09
C MET A 83 11.81 -2.69 13.88
N GLY A 84 12.84 -2.02 13.34
CA GLY A 84 14.17 -2.63 13.25
C GLY A 84 14.73 -2.93 14.65
N THR A 85 15.46 -4.03 14.80
CA THR A 85 16.08 -4.48 16.06
C THR A 85 16.84 -3.37 16.78
N ASN A 86 17.52 -2.51 16.03
CA ASN A 86 18.24 -1.35 16.54
C ASN A 86 17.32 -0.30 17.20
N ALA A 87 16.15 -0.03 16.59
CA ALA A 87 15.17 0.92 17.10
C ALA A 87 14.43 0.36 18.33
N VAL A 88 14.17 -0.96 18.34
CA VAL A 88 13.63 -1.66 19.51
C VAL A 88 14.62 -1.61 20.67
N ALA A 89 15.90 -1.88 20.42
CA ALA A 89 16.96 -1.79 21.42
C ALA A 89 17.07 -0.38 22.01
N ASP A 90 17.02 0.67 21.17
CA ASP A 90 17.04 2.06 21.62
C ASP A 90 15.80 2.43 22.47
N ALA A 91 14.61 1.98 22.08
CA ALA A 91 13.37 2.22 22.83
C ALA A 91 13.36 1.51 24.19
N VAL A 92 13.84 0.25 24.25
CA VAL A 92 13.97 -0.53 25.48
C VAL A 92 15.02 0.09 26.41
N ALA A 93 16.18 0.46 25.86
CA ALA A 93 17.23 1.17 26.59
C ALA A 93 16.70 2.45 27.25
N HIS A 94 15.96 3.29 26.50
CA HIS A 94 15.37 4.52 27.04
C HIS A 94 14.29 4.27 28.10
N LYS A 95 13.52 3.17 27.98
CA LYS A 95 12.47 2.82 28.94
C LYS A 95 12.98 2.30 30.27
N TYR A 96 14.06 1.52 30.23
CA TYR A 96 14.64 0.88 31.40
C TYR A 96 15.91 1.59 31.90
N ASN A 97 16.22 2.77 31.36
CA ASN A 97 17.40 3.56 31.68
C ASN A 97 18.71 2.74 31.60
N ALA A 98 18.73 1.79 30.66
CA ALA A 98 19.83 0.86 30.40
C ALA A 98 20.59 1.31 29.15
N THR A 99 21.86 0.93 29.02
CA THR A 99 22.63 1.25 27.82
C THR A 99 22.31 0.27 26.69
N LYS A 100 22.33 0.76 25.45
CA LYS A 100 22.06 -0.05 24.25
C LYS A 100 22.93 -1.32 24.16
N SER A 101 24.16 -1.25 24.65
CA SER A 101 25.08 -2.39 24.74
C SER A 101 24.56 -3.48 25.69
N GLN A 102 24.02 -3.11 26.87
CA GLN A 102 23.49 -4.07 27.84
C GLN A 102 22.23 -4.81 27.37
N VAL A 103 21.51 -4.24 26.40
CA VAL A 103 20.31 -4.85 25.81
C VAL A 103 20.65 -5.75 24.62
N LEU A 104 21.81 -5.52 23.99
CA LEU A 104 22.28 -6.25 22.80
C LEU A 104 23.38 -7.28 23.08
N ASP A 105 23.91 -7.33 24.30
CA ASP A 105 24.84 -8.38 24.71
C ASP A 105 24.13 -9.74 24.71
N HIS A 106 24.46 -10.55 23.72
CA HIS A 106 24.24 -11.99 23.75
C HIS A 106 25.33 -12.59 24.64
N GLU A 107 24.96 -13.16 25.79
CA GLU A 107 25.69 -14.33 26.28
C GLU A 107 25.62 -15.46 25.24
#